data_AF-A0A7W5NVF5-F1
#
_entry.id   AF-A0A7W5NVF5-F1
#
_cell.length_a   1.000
_cell.length_b   1.000
_cell.length_c   1.000
_cell.angle_alpha   90.00
_cell.angle_beta   90.00
_cell.angle_gamma   90.00
#
_symmetry.space_group_name_H-M   'P 1'
#
loop_
_entity.id
_entity.type
_entity.pdbx_description
1 polymer ?
#
loop_
_entity_poly.entity_id
_entity_poly.type
_entity_poly.pdbx_seq_one_letter_code
_entity_poly.pdbx_strand_id
1 'polypeptide(L)'
;MIYQITVSDLTYFKSQQWSLTNHSFLLLAALVGTTQLLGGTITRVERIILAGLAVLVVIASQVLLTKLQNSIVVRQARLDAAREKLGFQFYKTWAAKDKGAEYIHSIWILRAALSIGGLVACWIQLRPLLH
;
A
#
# COMPACT_ATOMS: atom_id res chain seq x y z
N MET A 1 19.75 5.31 -22.11
CA MET A 1 18.28 5.49 -22.21
C MET A 1 17.49 4.44 -21.42
N ILE A 2 17.69 3.13 -21.64
CA ILE A 2 16.96 2.04 -20.93
C ILE A 2 17.06 2.14 -19.40
N TYR A 3 18.24 2.50 -18.89
CA TYR A 3 18.47 2.71 -17.46
C TYR A 3 17.55 3.79 -16.85
N GLN A 4 17.47 4.96 -17.49
CA GLN A 4 16.63 6.06 -17.03
C GLN A 4 15.14 5.73 -17.09
N ILE A 5 14.69 5.04 -18.15
CA ILE A 5 13.30 4.58 -18.28
C ILE A 5 12.95 3.64 -17.11
N THR A 6 13.82 2.68 -16.80
CA THR A 6 13.55 1.69 -15.74
C THR A 6 13.59 2.32 -14.34
N VAL A 7 14.46 3.30 -14.10
CA VAL A 7 14.50 4.07 -12.84
C VAL A 7 13.23 4.94 -12.70
N SER A 8 12.77 5.57 -13.79
CA SER A 8 11.54 6.34 -13.80
C SER A 8 10.32 5.47 -13.48
N ASP A 9 10.23 4.29 -14.10
CA ASP A 9 9.16 3.32 -13.83
C ASP A 9 9.15 2.88 -12.36
N LEU A 10 10.31 2.56 -11.77
CA LEU A 10 10.40 2.18 -10.36
C LEU A 10 9.89 3.29 -9.43
N THR A 11 10.25 4.53 -9.74
CA THR A 11 9.79 5.70 -8.97
C THR A 11 8.28 5.88 -9.09
N TYR A 12 7.75 5.70 -10.30
CA TYR A 12 6.31 5.75 -10.57
C TYR A 12 5.54 4.70 -9.75
N PHE A 13 5.95 3.43 -9.76
CA PHE A 13 5.26 2.38 -9.00
C PHE A 13 5.30 2.60 -7.48
N LYS A 14 6.41 3.15 -6.95
CA LYS A 14 6.48 3.54 -5.53
C LYS A 14 5.52 4.67 -5.20
N SER A 15 5.45 5.68 -6.07
CA SER A 15 4.48 6.77 -5.93
C SER A 15 3.04 6.24 -5.95
N GLN A 16 2.76 5.24 -6.80
CA GLN A 16 1.47 4.55 -6.79
C GLN A 16 1.20 3.79 -5.48
N GLN A 17 2.19 3.10 -4.89
CA GLN A 17 2.01 2.43 -3.59
C GLN A 17 1.64 3.42 -2.48
N TRP A 18 2.29 4.59 -2.46
CA TRP A 18 1.97 5.67 -1.52
C TRP A 18 0.58 6.26 -1.77
N SER A 19 0.29 6.61 -3.03
CA SER A 19 -1.00 7.17 -3.43
C SER A 19 -2.15 6.23 -3.12
N LEU A 20 -2.03 4.93 -3.45
CA LEU A 20 -3.02 3.91 -3.15
C LEU A 20 -3.29 3.81 -1.65
N THR A 21 -2.23 3.84 -0.83
CA THR A 21 -2.35 3.78 0.63
C THR A 21 -3.11 4.99 1.17
N ASN A 22 -2.77 6.20 0.71
CA ASN A 22 -3.46 7.43 1.11
C ASN A 22 -4.94 7.43 0.70
N HIS A 23 -5.26 7.05 -0.54
CA HIS A 23 -6.66 6.95 -0.98
C HIS A 23 -7.43 5.90 -0.17
N SER A 24 -6.80 4.79 0.18
CA SER A 24 -7.42 3.78 1.04
C SER A 24 -7.72 4.32 2.43
N PHE A 25 -6.80 5.10 3.02
CA PHE A 25 -7.04 5.77 4.29
C PHE A 25 -8.17 6.80 4.20
N LEU A 26 -8.24 7.57 3.12
CA LEU A 26 -9.34 8.50 2.89
C LEU A 26 -10.69 7.77 2.78
N LEU A 27 -10.75 6.63 2.09
CA LEU A 27 -11.95 5.81 2.02
C LEU A 27 -12.35 5.26 3.39
N LEU A 28 -11.39 4.75 4.17
CA LEU A 28 -11.65 4.27 5.53
C LEU A 28 -12.14 5.42 6.44
N ALA A 29 -11.51 6.59 6.36
CA ALA A 29 -11.92 7.77 7.11
C ALA A 29 -13.31 8.26 6.70
N ALA A 30 -13.64 8.22 5.40
CA ALA A 30 -14.97 8.54 4.89
C ALA A 30 -16.02 7.56 5.43
N LEU A 31 -15.76 6.25 5.41
CA LEU A 31 -16.67 5.24 5.95
C LEU A 31 -16.94 5.45 7.45
N VAL A 32 -15.90 5.80 8.22
CA VAL A 32 -16.04 6.15 9.64
C VAL A 32 -16.81 7.46 9.81
N GLY A 33 -16.44 8.51 9.08
CA GLY A 33 -17.07 9.83 9.16
C GLY A 33 -18.54 9.82 8.77
N THR A 34 -18.93 8.96 7.83
CA THR A 34 -20.33 8.74 7.43
C THR A 34 -21.18 8.40 8.66
N THR A 35 -20.65 7.61 9.59
CA THR A 35 -21.39 7.25 10.81
C THR A 35 -21.57 8.38 11.81
N GLN A 36 -20.69 9.38 11.79
CA GLN A 36 -20.74 10.55 12.67
C GLN A 36 -21.56 11.69 12.07
N LEU A 37 -21.51 11.84 10.74
CA LEU A 37 -22.16 12.94 10.02
C LEU A 37 -23.65 12.72 9.79
N LEU A 38 -24.12 11.48 9.66
CA LEU A 38 -25.52 11.24 9.31
C LEU A 38 -26.53 11.62 10.40
N GLY A 39 -26.11 11.89 11.65
CA GLY A 39 -26.94 12.46 12.72
C GLY A 39 -28.15 11.62 13.18
N GLY A 40 -28.59 10.63 12.39
CA GLY A 40 -29.67 9.71 12.66
C GLY A 40 -29.20 8.39 13.27
N THR A 41 -30.15 7.63 13.81
CA THR A 41 -29.90 6.29 14.36
C THR A 41 -29.56 5.31 13.24
N ILE A 42 -28.27 5.16 12.96
CA ILE A 42 -27.78 4.13 12.03
C ILE A 42 -28.14 2.76 12.58
N THR A 43 -28.87 2.01 11.77
CA THR A 43 -29.35 0.67 12.09
C THR A 43 -28.20 -0.32 12.22
N ARG A 44 -28.44 -1.44 12.93
CA ARG A 44 -27.43 -2.49 13.09
C ARG A 44 -26.94 -3.05 11.76
N VAL A 45 -27.85 -3.17 10.79
CA VAL A 45 -27.56 -3.69 9.45
C VAL A 45 -26.63 -2.75 8.69
N GLU A 46 -26.90 -1.44 8.70
CA GLU A 46 -26.03 -0.44 8.04
C GLU A 46 -24.60 -0.46 8.62
N ARG A 47 -24.46 -0.63 9.94
CA ARG A 47 -23.13 -0.77 10.58
C ARG A 47 -22.38 -2.00 10.11
N ILE A 48 -23.06 -3.14 9.97
CA ILE A 48 -22.45 -4.37 9.45
C ILE A 48 -22.04 -4.18 7.99
N ILE A 49 -22.87 -3.53 7.18
CA ILE A 49 -22.55 -3.22 5.77
C ILE A 49 -21.31 -2.32 5.68
N LEU A 50 -21.26 -1.24 6.47
CA LEU A 50 -20.11 -0.34 6.51
C LEU A 50 -18.84 -1.07 6.94
N ALA A 51 -18.94 -2.02 7.89
CA ALA A 51 -17.78 -2.77 8.36
C ALA A 51 -17.31 -3.74 7.27
N GLY A 52 -18.24 -4.40 6.57
CA GLY A 52 -17.95 -5.21 5.40
C GLY A 52 -17.27 -4.42 4.28
N LEU A 53 -17.72 -3.18 4.02
CA LEU A 53 -17.08 -2.28 3.06
C LEU A 53 -15.65 -1.90 3.49
N ALA A 54 -15.42 -1.62 4.77
CA ALA A 54 -14.08 -1.34 5.27
C ALA A 54 -13.13 -2.54 5.09
N VAL A 55 -13.60 -3.76 5.38
CA VAL A 55 -12.85 -5.00 5.10
C VAL A 55 -12.56 -5.16 3.61
N LEU A 56 -13.54 -4.90 2.75
CA LEU A 56 -13.37 -4.99 1.29
C LEU A 56 -12.31 -4.01 0.80
N VAL A 57 -12.31 -2.76 1.29
CA VAL A 57 -11.28 -1.76 0.97
C VAL A 57 -9.89 -2.28 1.36
N VAL A 58 -9.73 -2.83 2.57
CA VAL A 58 -8.45 -3.39 3.03
C VAL A 58 -8.00 -4.53 2.12
N ILE A 59 -8.87 -5.51 1.84
CA ILE A 59 -8.53 -6.65 0.98
C ILE A 59 -8.12 -6.17 -0.42
N ALA A 60 -8.91 -5.28 -1.03
CA ALA A 60 -8.61 -4.73 -2.35
C ALA A 60 -7.25 -4.02 -2.37
N SER A 61 -6.97 -3.19 -1.36
CA SER A 61 -5.70 -2.47 -1.25
C SER A 61 -4.52 -3.41 -1.02
N GLN A 62 -4.67 -4.48 -0.23
CA GLN A 62 -3.62 -5.49 -0.06
C GLN A 62 -3.30 -6.22 -1.36
N VAL A 63 -4.33 -6.60 -2.14
CA VAL A 63 -4.16 -7.24 -3.45
C VAL A 63 -3.43 -6.30 -4.42
N LEU A 64 -3.86 -5.04 -4.50
CA LEU A 64 -3.23 -4.05 -5.37
C LEU A 64 -1.79 -3.74 -4.97
N LEU A 65 -1.50 -3.57 -3.67
CA LEU A 65 -0.13 -3.40 -3.17
C LEU A 65 0.76 -4.60 -3.52
N THR A 66 0.22 -5.82 -3.47
CA THR A 66 0.94 -7.03 -3.88
C THR A 66 1.30 -6.99 -5.37
N LYS A 67 0.35 -6.62 -6.23
CA LYS A 67 0.59 -6.48 -7.67
C LYS A 67 1.63 -5.39 -7.98
N LEU A 68 1.57 -4.26 -7.27
CA LEU A 68 2.55 -3.19 -7.40
C LEU A 68 3.94 -3.64 -6.94
N GLN A 69 4.03 -4.35 -5.81
CA GLN A 69 5.29 -4.88 -5.30
C GLN A 69 5.93 -5.86 -6.29
N ASN A 70 5.15 -6.79 -6.83
CA ASN A 70 5.65 -7.74 -7.85
C ASN A 70 6.14 -7.00 -9.11
N SER A 71 5.43 -5.94 -9.51
CA SER A 71 5.81 -5.11 -10.66
C SER A 71 7.13 -4.35 -10.44
N ILE A 72 7.40 -3.93 -9.20
CA ILE A 72 8.67 -3.33 -8.78
C ILE A 72 9.78 -4.38 -8.81
N VAL A 73 9.59 -5.54 -8.17
CA VAL A 73 10.60 -6.60 -8.10
C VAL A 73 11.06 -7.06 -9.48
N VAL A 74 10.11 -7.30 -10.41
CA VAL A 74 10.45 -7.69 -11.79
C VAL A 74 11.29 -6.63 -12.50
N ARG A 75 10.98 -5.35 -12.30
CA ARG A 75 11.72 -4.24 -12.92
C ARG A 75 13.08 -4.01 -12.28
N GLN A 76 13.21 -4.23 -10.98
CA GLN A 76 14.49 -4.22 -10.28
C GLN A 76 15.40 -5.31 -10.84
N ALA A 77 14.91 -6.54 -10.96
CA ALA A 77 15.68 -7.64 -11.54
C ALA A 77 16.16 -7.32 -12.96
N ARG A 78 15.32 -6.71 -13.80
CA ARG A 78 15.72 -6.23 -15.14
C ARG A 78 16.78 -5.14 -15.09
N LEU A 79 16.66 -4.21 -14.14
CA LEU A 79 17.62 -3.12 -13.96
C LEU A 79 18.98 -3.65 -13.50
N ASP A 80 18.98 -4.64 -12.61
CA ASP A 80 20.21 -5.25 -12.10
C ASP A 80 20.91 -6.05 -13.20
N ALA A 81 20.16 -6.81 -14.01
CA ALA A 81 20.70 -7.47 -15.20
C ALA A 81 21.24 -6.46 -16.25
N ALA A 82 20.63 -5.28 -16.38
CA ALA A 82 21.16 -4.23 -17.25
C ALA A 82 22.43 -3.59 -16.68
N ARG A 83 22.55 -3.49 -15.35
CA ARG A 83 23.73 -2.94 -14.66
C ARG A 83 24.95 -3.84 -14.77
N GLU A 84 24.80 -5.16 -14.72
CA GLU A 84 25.90 -6.09 -14.95
C GLU A 84 26.58 -5.86 -16.31
N LYS A 85 25.80 -5.49 -17.33
CA LYS A 85 26.29 -5.23 -18.69
C LYS A 85 27.05 -3.89 -18.84
N LEU A 86 26.96 -2.99 -17.86
CA LEU A 86 27.64 -1.68 -17.88
C LEU A 86 29.09 -1.74 -17.39
N GLY A 87 29.59 -2.92 -17.03
CA GLY A 87 30.99 -3.16 -16.66
C GLY A 87 31.19 -3.38 -15.15
N PHE A 88 32.14 -4.27 -14.82
CA PHE A 88 32.37 -4.77 -13.46
C PHE A 88 32.70 -3.66 -12.44
N GLN A 89 33.44 -2.63 -12.84
CA GLN A 89 33.81 -1.50 -11.96
C GLN A 89 32.59 -0.66 -11.55
N PHE A 90 31.67 -0.41 -12.48
CA PHE A 90 30.42 0.32 -12.20
C PHE A 90 29.48 -0.50 -11.32
N TYR A 91 29.32 -1.79 -11.63
CA TYR A 91 28.50 -2.69 -10.83
C TYR A 91 29.03 -2.81 -9.39
N LYS A 92 30.36 -2.98 -9.22
CA LYS A 92 31.00 -3.12 -7.90
C LYS A 92 30.85 -1.87 -7.03
N THR A 93 31.02 -0.67 -7.61
CA THR A 93 30.80 0.60 -6.88
C THR A 93 29.33 0.84 -6.55
N TRP A 94 28.41 0.39 -7.41
CA TRP A 94 26.98 0.53 -7.18
C TRP A 94 26.44 -0.48 -6.14
N ALA A 95 26.91 -1.73 -6.18
CA ALA A 95 26.53 -2.81 -5.28
C ALA A 95 27.11 -2.66 -3.87
N ALA A 96 28.28 -2.03 -3.74
CA ALA A 96 28.87 -1.68 -2.44
C ALA A 96 28.03 -0.65 -1.64
N LYS A 97 27.06 0.02 -2.28
CA LYS A 97 26.12 0.91 -1.60
C LYS A 97 24.97 0.06 -1.06
N ASP A 98 25.04 -0.30 0.23
CA ASP A 98 24.04 -1.09 0.96
C ASP A 98 22.61 -0.67 0.59
N LYS A 99 21.92 -1.51 -0.21
CA LYS A 99 20.54 -1.28 -0.69
C LYS A 99 19.54 -2.29 -0.15
N GLY A 100 20.03 -3.30 0.57
CA GLY A 100 19.24 -4.48 0.94
C GLY A 100 18.19 -4.23 2.03
N ALA A 101 18.45 -3.31 2.96
CA ALA A 101 17.61 -3.16 4.16
C ALA A 101 16.41 -2.21 3.96
N GLU A 102 16.58 -1.03 3.35
CA GLU A 102 15.50 -0.02 3.28
C GLU A 102 14.31 -0.43 2.39
N TYR A 103 14.55 -1.22 1.34
CA TYR A 103 13.56 -1.43 0.27
C TYR A 103 12.42 -2.37 0.67
N ILE A 104 12.74 -3.43 1.43
CA ILE A 104 11.76 -4.43 1.84
C ILE A 104 10.88 -3.88 2.98
N HIS A 105 11.41 -3.00 3.84
CA HIS A 105 10.66 -2.50 5.01
C HIS A 105 9.47 -1.60 4.64
N SER A 106 9.62 -0.73 3.65
CA SER A 106 8.57 0.26 3.31
C SER A 106 7.22 -0.35 2.94
N ILE A 107 7.19 -1.43 2.15
CA ILE A 107 5.92 -2.07 1.75
C ILE A 107 5.24 -2.78 2.93
N TRP A 108 6.01 -3.37 3.84
CA TRP A 108 5.48 -3.98 5.06
C TRP A 108 4.85 -2.93 5.97
N ILE A 109 5.47 -1.75 6.08
CA ILE A 109 4.91 -0.63 6.83
C ILE A 109 3.57 -0.18 6.24
N LEU A 110 3.49 0.00 4.91
CA LEU A 110 2.23 0.40 4.25
C LEU A 110 1.12 -0.64 4.45
N ARG A 111 1.46 -1.93 4.31
CA ARG A 111 0.50 -3.02 4.53
C ARG A 111 0.05 -3.10 5.99
N ALA A 112 0.96 -2.98 6.94
CA ALA A 112 0.64 -2.99 8.36
C ALA A 112 -0.25 -1.80 8.72
N ALA A 113 0.09 -0.61 8.22
CA ALA A 113 -0.70 0.60 8.42
C ALA A 113 -2.14 0.45 7.89
N LEU A 114 -2.32 -0.13 6.70
CA LEU A 114 -3.66 -0.41 6.15
C LEU A 114 -4.43 -1.43 6.97
N SER A 115 -3.79 -2.51 7.40
CA SER A 115 -4.45 -3.53 8.23
C SER A 115 -4.89 -2.95 9.57
N ILE A 116 -4.02 -2.17 10.23
CA ILE A 116 -4.34 -1.49 11.49
C ILE A 116 -5.47 -0.47 11.27
N GLY A 117 -5.38 0.36 10.24
CA GLY A 117 -6.44 1.32 9.91
C GLY A 117 -7.78 0.66 9.63
N GLY A 118 -7.77 -0.48 8.94
CA GLY A 118 -8.96 -1.29 8.70
C GLY A 118 -9.57 -1.86 9.97
N LEU A 119 -8.74 -2.43 10.86
CA LEU A 119 -9.17 -2.94 12.16
C LEU A 119 -9.79 -1.83 13.02
N VAL A 120 -9.17 -0.66 13.05
CA VAL A 120 -9.68 0.52 13.76
C VAL A 120 -11.02 0.96 13.17
N ALA A 121 -11.15 1.04 11.84
CA ALA A 121 -12.40 1.40 11.18
C ALA A 121 -13.53 0.41 11.51
N CYS A 122 -13.25 -0.89 11.46
CA CYS A 122 -14.21 -1.93 11.81
C CYS A 122 -14.61 -1.85 13.29
N TRP A 123 -13.64 -1.67 14.18
CA TRP A 123 -13.90 -1.54 15.62
C TRP A 123 -14.80 -0.34 15.91
N ILE A 124 -14.53 0.83 15.33
CA ILE A 124 -15.35 2.03 15.54
C ILE A 124 -16.81 1.79 15.12
N GLN A 125 -17.03 1.07 14.02
CA GLN A 125 -18.38 0.81 13.51
C GLN A 125 -19.12 -0.26 14.31
N LEU A 126 -18.42 -1.29 14.80
CA LEU A 126 -18.99 -2.42 15.53
C LEU A 126 -19.10 -2.19 17.05
N ARG A 127 -18.31 -1.29 17.63
CA ARG A 127 -18.32 -0.98 19.08
C ARG A 127 -19.75 -0.70 19.62
N PRO A 128 -20.61 0.07 18.93
CA PRO A 128 -21.98 0.34 19.42
C PRO A 128 -22.93 -0.85 19.36
N LEU A 129 -22.55 -1.98 18.75
CA LEU A 129 -23.34 -3.21 18.74
C LEU A 129 -23.08 -4.12 19.94
N LEU A 130 -21.98 -3.88 20.65
CA LEU A 130 -21.50 -4.70 21.78
C LEU A 130 -22.00 -4.21 23.15
N HIS A 131 -22.68 -3.06 23.19
CA HIS A 131 -23.30 -2.44 24.36
C HIS A 131 -24.78 -2.23 24.10
#